data_AF-A0A1Q9A0W6-F1
#
_entry.id   AF-A0A1Q9A0W6-F1
#
_cell.length_a   1.000
_cell.length_b   1.000
_cell.length_c   1.000
_cell.angle_alpha   90.00
_cell.angle_beta   90.00
_cell.angle_gamma   90.00
#
_symmetry.space_group_name_H-M   'P 1'
#
loop_
_entity.id
_entity.type
_entity.pdbx_description
1 polymer ?
#
loop_
_entity_poly.entity_id
_entity_poly.type
_entity_poly.pdbx_seq_one_letter_code
_entity_poly.pdbx_strand_id
1 'polypeptide(L)'
;MGIVSAFRNRNPKWAAGLALFLSPSVATFYLGRGRLGLLYVLADLLVGNVFLFALKYYGIFQPALIFAAVIIAYRAGASVHVYMIASRQPPLGRYPWFARFHNVLLLLYIAPLVIALAIRNIVVQPFTIPSGSMLPTAQVGDYVFAEKLTYGMSQYSVFGGLGPGIRIGGRLPGRGEIVAFALPSNPRQDWISRVIGLPGDRIQMRGGRLFING
;
A
#
# COMPACT_ATOMS: atom_id res chain seq x y z
N MET A 1 38.34 12.43 0.46
CA MET A 1 37.66 11.24 1.04
C MET A 1 36.44 10.91 0.17
N GLY A 2 36.47 9.80 -0.57
CA GLY A 2 35.36 9.43 -1.45
C GLY A 2 34.10 9.00 -0.69
N ILE A 3 32.92 9.27 -1.25
CA ILE A 3 31.60 8.95 -0.67
C ILE A 3 31.51 7.49 -0.22
N VAL A 4 32.07 6.56 -1.00
CA VAL A 4 32.09 5.12 -0.70
C VAL A 4 32.87 4.78 0.59
N SER A 5 33.95 5.52 0.89
CA SER A 5 34.74 5.32 2.11
C SER A 5 34.00 5.79 3.38
N ALA A 6 33.16 6.81 3.25
CA ALA A 6 32.33 7.31 4.35
C ALA A 6 31.23 6.30 4.74
N PHE A 7 30.70 5.56 3.76
CA PHE A 7 29.75 4.47 3.99
C PHE A 7 30.39 3.23 4.63
N ARG A 8 31.69 3.01 4.38
CA ARG A 8 32.45 1.90 4.96
C ARG A 8 32.76 2.11 6.45
N ASN A 9 33.10 3.35 6.82
CA ASN A 9 33.50 3.71 8.20
C ASN A 9 32.36 4.28 9.05
N ARG A 10 31.13 4.36 8.51
CA ARG A 10 29.89 4.81 9.18
C ARG A 10 30.07 6.06 10.05
N ASN A 11 30.68 7.09 9.47
CA ASN A 11 31.01 8.33 10.15
C ASN A 11 29.74 8.98 10.79
N PRO A 12 29.81 9.44 12.06
CA PRO A 12 28.68 10.04 12.78
C PRO A 12 28.00 11.19 12.03
N LYS A 13 28.76 11.99 11.28
CA LYS A 13 28.22 13.10 10.48
C LYS A 13 27.27 12.62 9.37
N TRP A 14 27.60 11.49 8.75
CA TRP A 14 26.76 10.88 7.71
C TRP A 14 25.51 10.22 8.31
N ALA A 15 25.62 9.59 9.48
CA ALA A 15 24.46 9.05 10.19
C ALA A 15 23.47 10.17 10.58
N ALA A 16 23.98 11.30 11.08
CA ALA A 16 23.17 12.49 11.38
C ALA A 16 22.51 13.09 10.12
N GLY A 17 23.24 13.15 9.01
CA GLY A 17 22.71 13.59 7.72
C GLY A 17 21.56 12.69 7.23
N LEU A 18 21.74 11.36 7.31
CA LEU A 18 20.69 10.39 6.97
C LEU A 18 19.44 10.56 7.85
N ALA A 19 19.62 10.84 9.14
CA ALA A 19 18.52 11.04 10.09
C ALA A 19 17.71 12.31 9.77
N LEU A 20 18.38 13.39 9.38
CA LEU A 20 17.75 14.67 9.09
C LEU A 20 17.00 14.66 7.74
N PHE A 21 17.64 14.17 6.68
CA PHE A 21 17.09 14.25 5.32
C PHE A 21 16.17 13.09 4.96
N LEU A 22 16.55 11.86 5.30
CA LEU A 22 15.74 10.67 5.01
C LEU A 22 14.74 10.41 6.14
N SER A 23 15.26 9.90 7.25
CA SER A 23 14.50 9.58 8.45
C SER A 23 15.45 9.05 9.53
N PRO A 24 15.17 9.32 10.82
CA PRO A 24 15.90 8.72 11.95
C PRO A 24 15.92 7.19 11.94
N SER A 25 14.87 6.56 11.43
CA SER A 25 14.74 5.11 11.25
C SER A 25 15.85 4.57 10.35
N VAL A 26 16.03 5.20 9.19
CA VAL A 26 17.05 4.77 8.21
C VAL A 26 18.45 4.90 8.80
N ALA A 27 18.71 6.00 9.52
CA ALA A 27 20.01 6.24 10.13
C ALA A 27 20.35 5.23 11.25
N THR A 28 19.38 4.83 12.07
CA THR A 28 19.60 3.84 13.14
C THR A 28 19.72 2.41 12.62
N PHE A 29 18.99 2.04 11.55
CA PHE A 29 19.27 0.81 10.80
C PHE A 29 20.65 0.84 10.16
N TYR A 30 21.04 1.99 9.62
CA TYR A 30 22.39 2.24 9.13
C TYR A 30 23.46 2.22 10.24
N LEU A 31 23.12 2.30 11.53
CA LEU A 31 24.08 2.03 12.61
C LEU A 31 24.04 0.58 13.10
N GLY A 32 23.21 -0.27 12.50
CA GLY A 32 23.03 -1.67 12.91
C GLY A 32 22.15 -1.86 14.15
N ARG A 33 21.47 -0.81 14.63
CA ARG A 33 20.62 -0.87 15.82
C ARG A 33 19.16 -1.12 15.46
N GLY A 34 18.86 -2.34 15.03
CA GLY A 34 17.53 -2.71 14.54
C GLY A 34 16.36 -2.40 15.50
N ARG A 35 16.53 -2.62 16.82
CA ARG A 35 15.49 -2.30 17.82
C ARG A 35 15.17 -0.81 17.89
N LEU A 36 16.20 0.05 17.88
CA LEU A 36 16.01 1.50 17.85
C LEU A 36 15.45 1.96 16.51
N GLY A 37 15.87 1.33 15.41
CA GLY A 37 15.28 1.54 14.08
C GLY A 37 13.78 1.29 14.06
N LEU A 38 13.31 0.17 14.63
CA LEU A 38 11.88 -0.14 14.73
C LEU A 38 11.11 0.88 15.58
N LEU A 39 11.68 1.34 16.71
CA LEU A 39 11.06 2.39 17.51
C LEU A 39 10.92 3.71 16.74
N TYR A 40 11.94 4.09 15.98
CA TYR A 40 11.88 5.27 15.12
C TYR A 40 10.88 5.10 13.97
N VAL A 41 10.69 3.89 13.42
CA VAL A 41 9.64 3.64 12.42
C VAL A 41 8.26 3.90 13.01
N LEU A 42 8.00 3.41 14.23
CA LEU A 42 6.73 3.66 14.92
C LEU A 42 6.55 5.16 15.23
N ALA A 43 7.61 5.84 15.69
CA ALA A 43 7.59 7.28 15.91
C ALA A 43 7.33 8.07 14.61
N ASP A 44 7.96 7.69 13.50
CA ASP A 44 7.74 8.29 12.18
C ASP A 44 6.30 8.09 11.71
N LEU A 45 5.71 6.91 11.93
CA LEU A 45 4.31 6.65 11.59
C LEU A 45 3.34 7.48 12.44
N LEU A 46 3.60 7.61 13.74
CA LEU A 46 2.78 8.41 14.66
C LEU A 46 2.88 9.91 14.34
N VAL A 47 4.09 10.45 14.27
CA VAL A 47 4.34 11.87 13.97
C VAL A 47 3.88 12.20 12.54
N GLY A 48 4.11 11.30 11.58
CA GLY A 48 3.77 11.52 10.18
C GLY A 48 2.28 11.44 9.86
N ASN A 49 1.55 10.49 10.45
CA ASN A 49 0.15 10.22 10.08
C ASN A 49 -0.84 10.66 11.16
N VAL A 50 -0.62 10.30 12.42
CA VAL A 50 -1.58 10.58 13.50
C VAL A 50 -1.64 12.06 13.81
N PHE A 51 -0.49 12.74 13.86
CA PHE A 51 -0.45 14.17 14.15
C PHE A 51 -1.12 15.00 13.05
N LEU A 52 -0.81 14.74 11.76
CA LEU A 52 -1.47 15.45 10.66
C LEU A 52 -2.98 15.20 10.63
N PHE A 53 -3.39 13.96 10.87
CA PHE A 53 -4.81 13.61 10.96
C PHE A 53 -5.50 14.37 12.09
N ALA A 54 -4.90 14.43 13.28
CA ALA A 54 -5.41 15.20 14.40
C ALA A 54 -5.55 16.69 14.07
N LEU A 55 -4.54 17.31 13.46
CA LEU A 55 -4.62 18.72 13.05
C LEU A 55 -5.78 18.98 12.10
N LYS A 56 -6.00 18.08 11.13
CA LYS A 56 -7.12 18.17 10.19
C LYS A 56 -8.47 17.94 10.88
N TYR A 57 -8.54 17.00 11.81
CA TYR A 57 -9.75 16.68 12.57
C TYR A 57 -10.23 17.86 13.42
N TYR A 58 -9.30 18.58 14.07
CA TYR A 58 -9.62 19.77 14.86
C TYR A 58 -9.82 21.04 14.01
N GLY A 59 -9.77 20.96 12.68
CA GLY A 59 -10.06 22.09 11.79
C GLY A 59 -9.04 23.23 11.88
N ILE A 60 -7.79 22.94 12.26
CA ILE A 60 -6.75 23.97 12.44
C ILE A 60 -6.43 24.61 11.08
N PHE A 61 -6.29 25.94 11.07
CA PHE A 61 -5.90 26.70 9.88
C PHE A 61 -4.46 26.34 9.45
N GLN A 62 -4.27 26.03 8.16
CA GLN A 62 -2.98 25.64 7.58
C GLN A 62 -2.27 24.46 8.32
N PRO A 63 -2.92 23.29 8.44
CA PRO A 63 -2.39 22.17 9.21
C PRO A 63 -1.07 21.62 8.64
N ALA A 64 -0.84 21.80 7.34
CA ALA A 64 0.39 21.40 6.66
C ALA A 64 1.65 22.15 7.15
N LEU A 65 1.53 23.44 7.49
CA LEU A 65 2.69 24.24 7.96
C LEU A 65 3.11 23.83 9.37
N ILE A 66 2.14 23.67 10.26
CA ILE A 66 2.37 23.21 11.64
C ILE A 66 2.98 21.81 11.61
N PHE A 67 2.43 20.92 10.77
CA PHE A 67 2.97 19.59 10.55
C PHE A 67 4.43 19.62 10.06
N ALA A 68 4.74 20.44 9.06
CA ALA A 68 6.09 20.57 8.53
C ALA A 68 7.08 21.06 9.62
N ALA A 69 6.69 22.06 10.41
CA ALA A 69 7.51 22.56 11.51
C ALA A 69 7.78 21.47 12.57
N VAL A 70 6.77 20.71 12.96
CA VAL A 70 6.91 19.62 13.93
C VAL A 70 7.78 18.50 13.38
N ILE A 71 7.63 18.12 12.11
CA ILE A 71 8.50 17.12 11.47
C ILE A 71 9.95 17.59 11.45
N ILE A 72 10.20 18.85 11.09
CA ILE A 72 11.56 19.39 11.04
C ILE A 72 12.18 19.39 12.44
N ALA A 73 11.43 19.82 13.47
CA ALA A 73 11.89 19.81 14.85
C ALA A 73 12.18 18.38 15.35
N TYR A 74 11.27 17.44 15.08
CA TYR A 74 11.44 16.02 15.41
C TYR A 74 12.68 15.43 14.72
N ARG A 75 12.86 15.68 13.42
CA ARG A 75 14.02 15.19 12.66
C ARG A 75 15.32 15.81 13.12
N ALA A 76 15.33 17.11 13.46
CA ALA A 76 16.50 17.78 14.01
C ALA A 76 16.92 17.17 15.36
N GLY A 77 15.97 17.01 16.29
CA GLY A 77 16.23 16.38 17.59
C GLY A 77 16.69 14.93 17.45
N ALA A 78 16.04 14.16 16.58
CA ALA A 78 16.41 12.78 16.32
C ALA A 78 17.79 12.67 15.62
N SER A 79 18.15 13.61 14.75
CA SER A 79 19.47 13.68 14.13
C SER A 79 20.58 13.90 15.16
N VAL A 80 20.37 14.78 16.15
CA VAL A 80 21.28 14.96 17.28
C VAL A 80 21.42 13.67 18.09
N HIS A 81 20.31 13.00 18.39
CA HIS A 81 20.35 11.72 19.13
C HIS A 81 21.11 10.63 18.35
N VAL A 82 20.89 10.51 17.04
CA VAL A 82 21.61 9.58 16.17
C VAL A 82 23.10 9.92 16.11
N TYR A 83 23.46 11.20 16.04
CA TYR A 83 24.85 11.66 16.10
C TYR A 83 25.53 11.24 17.41
N MET A 84 24.84 11.45 18.55
CA MET A 84 25.34 11.04 19.88
C MET A 84 25.52 9.52 19.98
N ILE A 85 24.61 8.74 19.41
CA ILE A 85 24.76 7.27 19.37
C ILE A 85 25.96 6.88 18.50
N ALA A 86 26.09 7.48 17.31
CA ALA A 86 27.16 7.15 16.39
C ALA A 86 28.55 7.56 16.90
N SER A 87 28.67 8.72 17.56
CA SER A 87 29.95 9.23 18.08
C SER A 87 30.49 8.41 19.27
N ARG A 88 29.60 7.72 19.98
CA ARG A 88 29.95 6.84 21.11
C ARG A 88 30.16 5.39 20.68
N GLN A 89 30.01 5.05 19.40
CA GLN A 89 30.08 3.68 18.93
C GLN A 89 31.46 3.32 18.36
N PRO A 90 32.09 2.22 18.81
CA PRO A 90 33.19 1.62 18.08
C PRO A 90 32.66 0.96 16.79
N PRO A 91 33.44 0.94 15.69
CA PRO A 91 33.04 0.29 14.45
C PRO A 91 32.79 -1.21 14.70
N LEU A 92 31.59 -1.70 14.37
CA LEU A 92 31.27 -3.12 14.50
C LEU A 92 32.10 -3.92 13.49
N GLY A 93 32.78 -4.98 13.94
CA GLY A 93 33.58 -5.84 13.05
C GLY A 93 32.76 -6.55 11.97
N ARG A 94 31.50 -6.90 12.26
CA ARG A 94 30.54 -7.43 11.28
C ARG A 94 29.17 -6.82 11.49
N TYR A 95 28.70 -6.09 10.49
CA TYR A 95 27.36 -5.51 10.52
C TYR A 95 26.30 -6.56 10.18
N PRO A 96 25.12 -6.53 10.83
CA PRO A 96 23.99 -7.36 10.46
C PRO A 96 23.58 -7.15 9.00
N TRP A 97 22.99 -8.18 8.38
CA TRP A 97 22.61 -8.13 6.98
C TRP A 97 21.65 -6.96 6.67
N PHE A 98 20.71 -6.66 7.56
CA PHE A 98 19.73 -5.56 7.40
C PHE A 98 20.37 -4.16 7.51
N ALA A 99 21.58 -4.04 8.05
CA ALA A 99 22.23 -2.76 8.30
C ALA A 99 22.93 -2.19 7.04
N ARG A 100 22.85 -2.90 5.90
CA ARG A 100 23.36 -2.43 4.61
C ARG A 100 22.32 -1.50 3.99
N PHE A 101 22.75 -0.34 3.51
CA PHE A 101 21.86 0.69 2.97
C PHE A 101 20.86 0.15 1.92
N HIS A 102 21.32 -0.69 0.97
CA HIS A 102 20.45 -1.33 -0.03
C HIS A 102 19.37 -2.23 0.59
N ASN A 103 19.68 -2.94 1.68
CA ASN A 103 18.72 -3.81 2.37
C ASN A 103 17.71 -2.99 3.19
N VAL A 104 18.13 -1.85 3.75
CA VAL A 104 17.22 -0.91 4.40
C VAL A 104 16.24 -0.32 3.39
N LEU A 105 16.73 0.10 2.22
CA LEU A 105 15.85 0.60 1.16
C LEU A 105 14.87 -0.47 0.66
N LEU A 106 15.36 -1.70 0.47
CA LEU A 106 14.54 -2.83 0.04
C LEU A 106 13.45 -3.14 1.07
N LEU A 107 13.79 -3.27 2.35
CA LEU A 107 12.83 -3.61 3.40
C LEU A 107 11.83 -2.49 3.70
N LEU A 108 12.24 -1.23 3.64
CA LEU A 108 11.39 -0.11 4.05
C LEU A 108 10.48 0.39 2.93
N TYR A 109 10.93 0.32 1.67
CA TYR A 109 10.17 0.88 0.54
C TYR A 109 9.69 -0.20 -0.44
N ILE A 110 10.57 -1.10 -0.85
CA ILE A 110 10.24 -2.08 -1.89
C ILE A 110 9.31 -3.17 -1.33
N ALA A 111 9.61 -3.72 -0.15
CA ALA A 111 8.81 -4.80 0.43
C ALA A 111 7.34 -4.38 0.68
N PRO A 112 7.03 -3.23 1.32
CA PRO A 112 5.63 -2.80 1.49
C PRO A 112 4.93 -2.53 0.16
N LEU A 113 5.64 -1.97 -0.83
CA LEU A 113 5.09 -1.75 -2.17
C LEU A 113 4.73 -3.08 -2.85
N VAL A 114 5.63 -4.06 -2.81
CA VAL A 114 5.41 -5.40 -3.37
C VAL A 114 4.25 -6.09 -2.66
N ILE A 115 4.18 -5.98 -1.33
CA ILE A 115 3.06 -6.52 -0.53
C ILE A 115 1.75 -5.83 -0.91
N ALA A 116 1.72 -4.50 -1.01
CA ALA A 116 0.53 -3.76 -1.39
C ALA A 116 0.05 -4.12 -2.81
N LEU A 117 0.97 -4.28 -3.76
CA LEU A 117 0.67 -4.74 -5.12
C LEU A 117 0.16 -6.19 -5.12
N ALA A 118 0.75 -7.08 -4.31
CA ALA A 118 0.29 -8.45 -4.17
C ALA A 118 -1.15 -8.50 -3.61
N ILE A 119 -1.44 -7.75 -2.54
CA ILE A 119 -2.78 -7.64 -1.98
C ILE A 119 -3.76 -7.09 -3.02
N ARG A 120 -3.40 -6.01 -3.72
CA ARG A 120 -4.26 -5.38 -4.74
C ARG A 120 -4.57 -6.32 -5.92
N ASN A 121 -3.59 -7.09 -6.34
CA ASN A 121 -3.72 -7.98 -7.50
C ASN A 121 -4.43 -9.30 -7.14
N ILE A 122 -4.23 -9.83 -5.94
CA ILE A 122 -4.64 -11.20 -5.58
C ILE A 122 -5.84 -11.21 -4.61
N VAL A 123 -5.90 -10.27 -3.66
CA VAL A 123 -6.84 -10.34 -2.53
C VAL A 123 -8.05 -9.45 -2.78
N VAL A 124 -7.84 -8.14 -2.87
CA VAL A 124 -8.91 -7.14 -2.94
C VAL A 124 -8.52 -6.00 -3.87
N GLN A 125 -9.46 -5.57 -4.72
CA GLN A 125 -9.31 -4.38 -5.55
C GLN A 125 -10.42 -3.36 -5.24
N PRO A 126 -10.07 -2.08 -5.02
CA PRO A 126 -11.05 -1.01 -4.92
C PRO A 126 -11.62 -0.65 -6.30
N PHE A 127 -12.93 -0.41 -6.34
CA PHE A 127 -13.66 0.12 -7.49
C PHE A 127 -14.55 1.28 -7.06
N THR A 128 -14.77 2.21 -7.98
CA THR A 128 -15.74 3.30 -7.81
C THR A 128 -16.88 3.08 -8.78
N ILE A 129 -18.11 3.36 -8.35
CA ILE A 129 -19.32 3.12 -9.15
C ILE A 129 -19.67 4.39 -9.94
N PRO A 130 -19.47 4.40 -11.28
CA PRO A 130 -19.71 5.61 -12.07
C PRO A 130 -21.17 5.74 -12.54
N SER A 131 -21.99 4.70 -12.41
CA SER A 131 -23.33 4.63 -13.01
C SER A 131 -24.38 4.11 -12.03
N GLY A 132 -25.63 4.53 -12.23
CA GLY A 132 -26.78 4.13 -11.41
C GLY A 132 -27.42 2.79 -11.81
N SER A 133 -26.73 1.94 -12.61
CA SER A 133 -27.27 0.65 -13.07
C SER A 133 -27.55 -0.34 -11.93
N MET A 134 -26.92 -0.13 -10.78
CA MET A 134 -27.04 -0.96 -9.58
C MET A 134 -27.93 -0.33 -8.51
N LEU A 135 -28.69 0.73 -8.82
CA LEU A 135 -29.64 1.31 -7.86
C LEU A 135 -30.78 0.33 -7.54
N PRO A 136 -31.26 0.27 -6.28
CA PRO A 136 -30.82 1.03 -5.10
C PRO A 136 -29.67 0.36 -4.33
N THR A 137 -29.14 -0.77 -4.81
CA THR A 137 -28.10 -1.55 -4.10
C THR A 137 -26.78 -0.77 -3.96
N ALA A 138 -26.42 0.02 -4.97
CA ALA A 138 -25.22 0.85 -4.94
C ALA A 138 -25.46 2.19 -5.62
N GLN A 139 -24.98 3.28 -5.00
CA GLN A 139 -25.17 4.64 -5.45
C GLN A 139 -23.99 5.11 -6.31
N VAL A 140 -24.25 6.15 -7.12
CA VAL A 140 -23.22 6.77 -7.94
C VAL A 140 -22.22 7.47 -7.01
N GLY A 141 -20.93 7.14 -7.17
CA GLY A 141 -19.85 7.66 -6.32
C GLY A 141 -19.46 6.75 -5.15
N ASP A 142 -20.16 5.64 -4.92
CA ASP A 142 -19.79 4.67 -3.89
C ASP A 142 -18.45 4.00 -4.22
N TYR A 143 -17.68 3.72 -3.17
CA TYR A 143 -16.45 2.92 -3.22
C TYR A 143 -16.73 1.51 -2.73
N VAL A 144 -16.46 0.51 -3.57
CA VAL A 144 -16.64 -0.90 -3.24
C VAL A 144 -15.33 -1.66 -3.37
N PHE A 145 -15.15 -2.66 -2.51
CA PHE A 145 -14.01 -3.56 -2.57
C PHE A 145 -14.46 -4.89 -3.17
N ALA A 146 -13.86 -5.27 -4.30
CA ALA A 146 -14.10 -6.57 -4.88
C ALA A 146 -13.06 -7.56 -4.38
N GLU A 147 -13.55 -8.65 -3.81
CA GLU A 147 -12.74 -9.79 -3.37
C GLU A 147 -12.43 -10.70 -4.58
N LYS A 148 -11.18 -11.14 -4.69
CA LYS A 148 -10.68 -11.89 -5.87
C LYS A 148 -10.29 -13.33 -5.57
N LEU A 149 -9.98 -13.70 -4.32
CA LEU A 149 -9.50 -15.04 -3.97
C LEU A 149 -10.56 -16.11 -4.26
N THR A 150 -11.83 -15.80 -4.01
CA THR A 150 -12.95 -16.74 -4.22
C THR A 150 -13.12 -17.13 -5.68
N TYR A 151 -12.89 -16.20 -6.61
CA TYR A 151 -13.14 -16.40 -8.05
C TYR A 151 -11.88 -16.86 -8.82
N GLY A 152 -10.73 -16.90 -8.15
CA GLY A 152 -9.46 -17.33 -8.73
C GLY A 152 -8.75 -16.24 -9.53
N MET A 153 -7.53 -16.55 -9.96
CA MET A 153 -6.72 -15.62 -10.74
C MET A 153 -6.95 -15.81 -12.24
N SER A 154 -7.19 -14.71 -12.95
CA SER A 154 -7.35 -14.67 -14.40
C SER A 154 -6.42 -13.63 -15.01
N GLN A 155 -6.40 -13.54 -16.34
CA GLN A 155 -5.65 -12.52 -17.09
C GLN A 155 -5.88 -11.09 -16.57
N TYR A 156 -7.10 -10.77 -16.13
CA TYR A 156 -7.50 -9.45 -15.65
C TYR A 156 -7.26 -9.22 -14.15
N SER A 157 -6.77 -10.23 -13.41
CA SER A 157 -6.51 -10.09 -11.98
C SER A 157 -5.27 -9.23 -11.69
N VAL A 158 -4.29 -9.23 -12.61
CA VAL A 158 -3.03 -8.48 -12.50
C VAL A 158 -3.07 -7.23 -13.37
N PHE A 159 -2.45 -6.15 -12.86
CA PHE A 159 -2.30 -4.90 -13.58
C PHE A 159 -1.85 -5.10 -15.04
N GLY A 160 -2.57 -4.48 -15.98
CA GLY A 160 -2.24 -4.49 -17.40
C GLY A 160 -2.54 -5.80 -18.13
N GLY A 161 -3.35 -6.70 -17.56
CA GLY A 161 -3.68 -7.97 -18.23
C GLY A 161 -2.58 -9.02 -18.15
N LEU A 162 -1.58 -8.81 -17.28
CA LEU A 162 -0.42 -9.70 -17.10
C LEU A 162 -0.72 -10.94 -16.25
N GLY A 163 -1.99 -11.25 -16.02
CA GLY A 163 -2.40 -12.43 -15.27
C GLY A 163 -2.25 -13.72 -16.08
N PRO A 164 -2.43 -14.89 -15.44
CA PRO A 164 -2.42 -16.16 -16.16
C PRO A 164 -3.57 -16.22 -17.18
N GLY A 165 -3.25 -16.65 -18.41
CA GLY A 165 -4.23 -16.76 -19.50
C GLY A 165 -5.33 -17.79 -19.25
N ILE A 166 -5.06 -18.77 -18.38
CA ILE A 166 -6.03 -19.75 -17.89
C ILE A 166 -6.39 -19.36 -16.46
N ARG A 167 -7.68 -19.43 -16.11
CA ARG A 167 -8.13 -19.17 -14.74
C ARG A 167 -7.55 -20.23 -13.79
N ILE A 168 -6.76 -19.79 -12.82
CA ILE A 168 -6.14 -20.68 -11.82
C ILE A 168 -6.96 -20.62 -10.54
N GLY A 169 -7.55 -21.76 -10.18
CA GLY A 169 -8.35 -21.92 -8.96
C GLY A 169 -9.68 -21.16 -8.97
N GLY A 170 -10.29 -21.08 -7.78
CA GLY A 170 -11.54 -20.37 -7.54
C GLY A 170 -12.80 -21.14 -7.96
N ARG A 171 -13.96 -20.60 -7.58
CA ARG A 171 -15.29 -21.08 -8.00
C ARG A 171 -15.92 -20.15 -9.02
N LEU A 172 -16.91 -20.68 -9.74
CA LEU A 172 -17.80 -19.85 -10.56
C LEU A 172 -18.70 -19.00 -9.67
N PRO A 173 -19.11 -17.81 -10.15
CA PRO A 173 -20.05 -16.99 -9.41
C PRO A 173 -21.42 -17.67 -9.35
N GLY A 174 -22.06 -17.54 -8.19
CA GLY A 174 -23.40 -18.02 -7.93
C GLY A 174 -24.46 -17.01 -8.35
N ARG A 175 -25.70 -17.48 -8.50
CA ARG A 175 -26.84 -16.61 -8.79
C ARG A 175 -27.05 -15.64 -7.63
N GLY A 176 -27.30 -14.38 -7.96
CA GLY A 176 -27.53 -13.28 -7.01
C GLY A 176 -26.25 -12.57 -6.57
N GLU A 177 -25.06 -13.09 -6.85
CA GLU A 177 -23.79 -12.45 -6.49
C GLU A 177 -23.54 -11.20 -7.33
N ILE A 178 -22.89 -10.20 -6.73
CA ILE A 178 -22.45 -8.99 -7.43
C ILE A 178 -20.99 -9.21 -7.81
N VAL A 179 -20.70 -9.12 -9.11
CA VAL A 179 -19.38 -9.40 -9.65
C VAL A 179 -18.87 -8.19 -10.42
N ALA A 180 -17.58 -7.94 -10.30
CA ALA A 180 -16.84 -7.02 -11.15
C ALA A 180 -16.18 -7.83 -12.27
N PHE A 181 -16.34 -7.42 -13.53
CA PHE A 181 -15.78 -8.10 -14.68
C PHE A 181 -15.37 -7.10 -15.77
N ALA A 182 -14.35 -7.47 -16.55
CA ALA A 182 -13.97 -6.71 -17.73
C ALA A 182 -15.02 -6.91 -18.82
N LEU A 183 -15.52 -5.81 -19.39
CA LEU A 183 -16.57 -5.85 -20.41
C LEU A 183 -16.07 -6.63 -21.65
N PRO A 184 -16.77 -7.68 -22.12
CA PRO A 184 -16.30 -8.50 -23.24
C PRO A 184 -16.08 -7.71 -24.54
N SER A 185 -16.87 -6.66 -24.78
CA SER A 185 -16.72 -5.80 -25.96
C SER A 185 -15.60 -4.77 -25.83
N ASN A 186 -15.22 -4.40 -24.60
CA ASN A 186 -14.11 -3.50 -24.34
C ASN A 186 -13.42 -3.86 -23.01
N PRO A 187 -12.39 -4.74 -23.03
CA PRO A 187 -11.73 -5.22 -21.81
C PRO A 187 -10.98 -4.16 -21.00
N ARG A 188 -10.93 -2.90 -21.47
CA ARG A 188 -10.38 -1.77 -20.70
C ARG A 188 -11.39 -1.16 -19.72
N GLN A 189 -12.65 -1.58 -19.78
CA GLN A 189 -13.72 -1.10 -18.91
C GLN A 189 -14.15 -2.20 -17.95
N ASP A 190 -14.11 -1.87 -16.65
CA ASP A 190 -14.63 -2.74 -15.59
C ASP A 190 -16.10 -2.41 -15.34
N TRP A 191 -16.94 -3.44 -15.30
CA TRP A 191 -18.37 -3.35 -15.04
C TRP A 191 -18.73 -4.11 -13.77
N ILE A 192 -19.71 -3.61 -13.04
CA ILE A 192 -20.25 -4.24 -11.84
C ILE A 192 -21.70 -4.58 -12.12
N SER A 193 -22.06 -5.86 -11.98
CA SER A 193 -23.44 -6.31 -12.20
C SER A 193 -23.77 -7.49 -11.30
N ARG A 194 -25.07 -7.75 -11.15
CA ARG A 194 -25.57 -8.93 -10.44
C ARG A 194 -25.69 -10.12 -11.39
N VAL A 195 -25.19 -11.28 -10.96
CA VAL A 195 -25.33 -12.54 -11.70
C VAL A 195 -26.77 -13.03 -11.58
N ILE A 196 -27.44 -13.14 -12.71
CA ILE A 196 -28.83 -13.59 -12.78
C ILE A 196 -28.94 -14.97 -13.44
N GLY A 197 -28.24 -15.16 -14.56
CA GLY A 197 -28.16 -16.43 -15.26
C GLY A 197 -26.87 -17.16 -14.97
N LEU A 198 -26.98 -18.47 -14.82
CA LEU A 198 -25.86 -19.40 -14.80
C LEU A 198 -25.84 -20.21 -16.11
N PRO A 199 -24.71 -20.85 -16.45
CA PRO A 199 -24.64 -21.74 -17.61
C PRO A 199 -25.75 -22.80 -17.58
N GLY A 200 -26.55 -22.86 -18.65
CA GLY A 200 -27.70 -23.77 -18.77
C GLY A 200 -29.07 -23.12 -18.51
N ASP A 201 -29.13 -21.92 -17.93
CA ASP A 201 -30.39 -21.23 -17.71
C ASP A 201 -30.99 -20.64 -18.99
N ARG A 202 -32.32 -20.76 -19.13
CA ARG A 202 -33.12 -20.04 -20.12
C ARG A 202 -33.68 -18.77 -19.48
N ILE A 203 -33.23 -17.62 -19.93
CA ILE A 203 -33.65 -16.33 -19.38
C ILE A 203 -34.58 -15.64 -20.38
N GLN A 204 -35.74 -15.19 -19.92
CA GLN A 204 -36.68 -14.44 -20.75
C GLN A 204 -37.23 -13.23 -20.02
N MET A 205 -37.29 -12.09 -20.69
CA MET A 205 -38.06 -10.94 -20.23
C MET A 205 -39.48 -11.01 -20.81
N ARG A 206 -40.52 -11.01 -19.95
CA ARG A 206 -41.93 -10.89 -20.38
C ARG A 206 -42.61 -9.78 -19.58
N GLY A 207 -43.11 -8.76 -20.26
CA GLY A 207 -43.80 -7.63 -19.62
C GLY A 207 -42.97 -6.91 -18.54
N GLY A 208 -41.66 -6.76 -18.77
CA GLY A 208 -40.73 -6.15 -17.80
C GLY A 208 -40.34 -7.04 -16.61
N ARG A 209 -40.83 -8.29 -16.56
CA ARG A 209 -40.46 -9.28 -15.54
C ARG A 209 -39.49 -10.30 -16.11
N LEU A 210 -38.52 -10.67 -15.29
CA LEU A 210 -37.51 -11.67 -15.61
C LEU A 210 -38.03 -13.07 -15.24
N PHE A 211 -38.04 -13.97 -16.21
CA PHE A 211 -38.35 -15.39 -16.06
C PHE A 211 -37.07 -16.19 -16.27
N ILE A 212 -36.82 -17.15 -15.38
CA ILE A 212 -35.68 -18.05 -15.47
C ILE A 212 -36.20 -19.49 -15.52
N ASN A 213 -35.89 -20.18 -16.60
CA ASN A 213 -36.33 -21.54 -16.91
C ASN A 213 -37.85 -21.72 -17.12
N GLY A 214 -38.54 -20.68 -17.60
CA GLY A 214 -39.93 -20.75 -18.10
C GLY A 214 -40.94 -19.92 -17.33
#